data_AF-A0A922PUW0-F1
#
_entry.id   AF-A0A922PUW0-F1
#
_cell.length_a   1.000
_cell.length_b   1.000
_cell.length_c   1.000
_cell.angle_alpha   90.00
_cell.angle_beta   90.00
_cell.angle_gamma   90.00
#
_symmetry.space_group_name_H-M   'P 1'
#
loop_
_entity.id
_entity.type
_entity.pdbx_description
1 polymer ?
#
loop_
_entity_poly.entity_id
_entity_poly.type
_entity_poly.pdbx_seq_one_letter_code
_entity_poly.pdbx_strand_id
1 'polypeptide(L)'
;MANHLNEHLGPGEKPNTASQIGNWERGIRTPSYIEARKLAEFFNVSLDYLTGKTDRNDFDLAKLFFSNKDLLFNNTVLSSDDRYEIFQLIDGYLKGRTNRHDTDKFYGKQEQLDLKLK
;
A
#
# COMPACT_ATOMS: atom_id res chain seq x y z
N MET A 1 15.83 -13.30 19.47
CA MET A 1 14.41 -12.89 19.50
C MET A 1 13.79 -12.98 20.88
N ALA A 2 13.67 -14.17 21.50
CA ALA A 2 13.08 -14.31 22.84
C ALA A 2 13.67 -13.36 23.90
N ASN A 3 15.01 -13.26 23.95
CA ASN A 3 15.69 -12.37 24.89
C ASN A 3 15.27 -10.92 24.71
N HIS A 4 15.18 -10.43 23.46
CA HIS A 4 14.79 -9.06 23.16
C HIS A 4 13.31 -8.77 23.48
N LEU A 5 12.41 -9.74 23.24
CA LEU A 5 11.00 -9.60 23.63
C LEU A 5 10.81 -9.55 25.16
N ASN A 6 11.82 -9.97 25.91
CA ASN A 6 11.80 -9.99 27.37
C ASN A 6 12.55 -8.81 28.01
N GLU A 7 13.14 -7.90 27.23
CA GLU A 7 13.89 -6.74 27.75
C GLU A 7 12.98 -5.72 28.48
N HIS A 8 11.70 -5.66 28.10
CA HIS A 8 10.72 -4.73 28.66
C HIS A 8 9.44 -5.46 29.11
N LEU A 9 9.56 -6.35 30.10
CA LEU A 9 8.40 -7.04 30.68
C LEU A 9 7.59 -6.11 31.60
N GLY A 10 6.29 -6.06 31.37
CA GLY A 10 5.35 -5.37 32.24
C GLY A 10 5.13 -6.10 33.58
N PRO A 11 4.51 -5.45 34.58
CA PRO A 11 4.21 -6.08 35.86
C PRO A 11 3.32 -7.32 35.69
N GLY A 12 3.80 -8.49 36.13
CA GLY A 12 3.07 -9.76 36.03
C GLY A 12 3.19 -10.48 34.68
N GLU A 13 3.95 -9.93 33.73
CA GLU A 13 4.23 -10.63 32.47
C GLU A 13 5.26 -11.73 32.65
N LYS A 14 4.99 -12.89 32.04
CA LYS A 14 5.93 -14.01 32.02
C LYS A 14 6.88 -13.87 30.83
N PRO A 15 8.17 -14.24 30.98
CA PRO A 15 9.11 -14.20 29.87
C PRO A 15 8.71 -15.18 28.77
N ASN A 16 8.87 -14.74 27.52
CA ASN A 16 8.71 -15.56 26.34
C ASN A 16 9.84 -16.58 26.24
N THR A 17 9.48 -17.81 25.87
CA THR A 17 10.45 -18.87 25.60
C THR A 17 10.69 -19.01 24.10
N ALA A 18 11.86 -19.53 23.71
CA ALA A 18 12.14 -19.83 22.30
C ALA A 18 11.13 -20.82 21.69
N SER A 19 10.67 -21.80 22.49
CA SER A 19 9.64 -22.75 22.07
C SER A 19 8.30 -22.07 21.80
N GLN A 20 7.91 -21.10 22.63
CA GLN A 20 6.69 -20.32 22.43
C GLN A 20 6.74 -19.54 21.10
N ILE A 21 7.86 -18.91 20.79
CA ILE A 21 8.05 -18.19 19.51
C ILE A 21 8.01 -19.17 18.33
N GLY A 22 8.72 -20.29 18.42
CA GLY A 22 8.69 -21.32 17.38
C GLY A 22 7.31 -21.95 17.15
N ASN A 23 6.40 -21.90 18.14
CA ASN A 23 5.00 -22.28 17.95
C ASN A 23 4.20 -21.21 17.19
N TRP A 24 4.53 -19.92 17.36
CA TRP A 24 3.92 -18.82 16.61
C TRP A 24 4.34 -18.82 15.15
N GLU A 25 5.64 -18.98 14.87
CA GLU A 25 6.19 -19.01 13.51
C GLU A 25 5.61 -20.17 12.67
N ARG A 26 5.28 -21.29 13.31
CA ARG A 26 4.65 -22.45 12.66
C ARG A 26 3.12 -22.37 12.63
N GLY A 27 2.52 -21.32 13.18
CA GLY A 27 1.07 -21.15 13.26
C GLY A 27 0.35 -22.14 14.19
N ILE A 28 1.08 -22.84 15.07
CA ILE A 28 0.51 -23.82 16.02
C ILE A 28 -0.24 -23.11 17.15
N ARG A 29 0.24 -21.93 17.53
CA ARG A 29 -0.41 -21.06 18.52
C ARG A 29 -0.42 -19.63 18.02
N THR A 30 -1.41 -18.87 18.45
CA THR A 30 -1.51 -17.44 18.17
C THR A 30 -0.90 -16.64 19.34
N PRO A 31 -0.06 -15.63 19.08
CA PRO A 31 0.41 -14.72 20.14
C PRO A 31 -0.78 -13.95 20.74
N SER A 32 -0.66 -13.55 22.00
CA SER A 32 -1.61 -12.61 22.60
C SER A 32 -1.42 -11.21 22.00
N TYR A 33 -2.35 -10.29 22.26
CA TYR A 33 -2.21 -8.90 21.82
C TYR A 33 -0.90 -8.25 22.31
N ILE A 34 -0.53 -8.47 23.57
CA ILE A 34 0.70 -7.94 24.16
C ILE A 34 1.93 -8.48 23.42
N GLU A 35 1.94 -9.77 23.11
CA GLU A 35 3.04 -10.39 22.37
C GLU A 35 3.10 -9.92 20.92
N ALA A 36 1.95 -9.78 20.25
CA ALA A 36 1.87 -9.19 18.92
C ALA A 36 2.41 -7.75 18.90
N ARG A 37 2.12 -6.94 19.92
CA ARG A 37 2.66 -5.58 20.03
C ARG A 37 4.19 -5.58 20.19
N LYS A 38 4.73 -6.43 21.06
CA LYS A 38 6.19 -6.58 21.23
C LYS A 38 6.87 -7.03 19.94
N LEU A 39 6.23 -7.93 19.18
CA LEU A 39 6.71 -8.34 17.86
C LEU A 39 6.72 -7.18 16.87
N ALA A 40 5.67 -6.36 16.85
CA ALA A 40 5.57 -5.19 15.97
C ALA A 40 6.66 -4.15 16.28
N GLU A 41 6.90 -3.87 17.57
CA GLU A 41 7.98 -3.00 18.03
C GLU A 41 9.36 -3.58 17.68
N PHE A 42 9.60 -4.87 17.91
CA PHE A 42 10.87 -5.54 17.60
C PHE A 42 11.24 -5.48 16.11
N PHE A 43 10.26 -5.67 15.22
CA PHE A 43 10.48 -5.61 13.78
C PHE A 43 10.30 -4.20 13.18
N ASN A 44 9.91 -3.22 13.99
CA ASN A 44 9.56 -1.86 13.57
C ASN A 44 8.51 -1.85 12.44
N VAL A 45 7.43 -2.60 12.64
CA VAL A 45 6.28 -2.70 11.72
C VAL A 45 4.96 -2.41 12.43
N SER A 46 3.88 -2.19 11.69
CA SER A 46 2.55 -2.06 12.29
C SER A 46 1.97 -3.42 12.72
N LEU A 47 1.04 -3.42 13.67
CA LEU A 47 0.25 -4.62 14.01
C LEU A 47 -0.55 -5.15 12.82
N ASP A 48 -1.04 -4.26 11.96
CA ASP A 48 -1.77 -4.64 10.74
C ASP A 48 -0.87 -5.42 9.79
N TYR A 49 0.39 -5.03 9.65
CA TYR A 49 1.40 -5.77 8.88
C TYR A 49 1.58 -7.20 9.40
N LEU A 50 1.65 -7.40 10.73
CA LEU A 50 1.79 -8.74 11.32
C LEU A 50 0.56 -9.63 11.10
N THR A 51 -0.63 -9.05 11.05
CA THR A 51 -1.87 -9.82 10.89
C THR A 51 -2.22 -10.13 9.44
N GLY A 52 -1.37 -9.72 8.49
CA GLY A 52 -1.65 -9.88 7.06
C GLY A 52 -2.83 -9.03 6.59
N LYS A 53 -3.32 -8.10 7.42
CA LYS A 53 -4.10 -6.96 6.96
C LYS A 53 -3.13 -5.97 6.31
N THR A 54 -2.49 -6.42 5.24
CA THR A 54 -1.84 -5.48 4.34
C THR A 54 -2.96 -4.58 3.85
N ASP A 55 -2.71 -3.27 3.82
CA ASP A 55 -3.62 -2.34 3.19
C ASP A 55 -4.04 -2.90 1.82
N ARG A 56 -5.32 -2.77 1.48
CA ARG A 56 -5.78 -3.02 0.11
C ARG A 56 -4.83 -2.27 -0.83
N ASN A 57 -4.02 -3.01 -1.59
CA ASN A 57 -2.95 -2.44 -2.43
C ASN A 57 -3.50 -1.59 -3.59
N ASP A 58 -4.81 -1.59 -3.78
CA ASP A 58 -5.55 -0.68 -4.64
C ASP A 58 -6.01 0.55 -3.85
N PHE A 59 -5.25 1.64 -4.01
CA PHE A 59 -5.66 2.96 -3.54
C PHE A 59 -6.20 3.79 -4.70
N ASP A 60 -7.42 4.28 -4.52
CA ASP A 60 -7.99 5.29 -5.41
C ASP A 60 -7.30 6.63 -5.14
N LEU A 61 -6.45 7.04 -6.09
CA LEU A 61 -5.65 8.25 -5.97
C LEU A 61 -6.52 9.51 -5.90
N ALA A 62 -7.68 9.53 -6.56
CA ALA A 62 -8.61 10.63 -6.46
C ALA A 62 -9.15 10.74 -5.02
N LYS A 63 -9.58 9.63 -4.43
CA LYS A 63 -10.01 9.62 -3.01
C LYS A 63 -8.87 10.01 -2.07
N LEU A 64 -7.63 9.65 -2.38
CA LEU A 64 -6.48 10.02 -1.56
C LEU A 64 -6.28 11.54 -1.53
N PHE A 65 -6.29 12.21 -2.68
CA PHE A 65 -6.15 13.66 -2.77
C PHE A 65 -7.22 14.42 -1.99
N PHE A 66 -8.46 13.92 -1.95
CA PHE A 66 -9.57 14.54 -1.20
C PHE A 66 -9.75 14.02 0.23
N SER A 67 -8.84 13.17 0.72
CA SER A 67 -8.90 12.66 2.09
C SER A 67 -8.31 13.63 3.11
N ASN A 68 -8.69 13.48 4.37
CA ASN A 68 -8.16 14.26 5.50
C ASN A 68 -6.74 13.83 5.93
N LYS A 69 -6.04 13.03 5.13
CA LYS A 69 -4.67 12.61 5.42
C LYS A 69 -3.68 13.69 5.00
N ASP A 70 -2.58 13.81 5.73
CA ASP A 70 -1.42 14.56 5.25
C ASP A 70 -0.73 13.77 4.14
N LEU A 71 -0.70 14.36 2.94
CA LEU A 71 0.00 13.81 1.79
C LEU A 71 1.32 14.54 1.65
N LEU A 72 2.41 13.78 1.64
CA LEU A 72 3.74 14.32 1.47
C LEU A 72 4.27 13.94 0.09
N PHE A 73 4.94 14.88 -0.57
CA PHE A 73 5.74 14.64 -1.76
C PHE A 73 7.12 15.26 -1.54
N ASN A 74 8.18 14.44 -1.65
CA ASN A 74 9.56 14.86 -1.36
C ASN A 74 9.71 15.62 -0.02
N ASN A 75 9.12 15.06 1.04
CA ASN A 75 9.11 15.61 2.40
C ASN A 75 8.38 16.95 2.56
N THR A 76 7.63 17.40 1.56
CA THR A 76 6.76 18.58 1.65
C THR A 76 5.31 18.16 1.78
N VAL A 77 4.60 18.71 2.78
CA VAL A 77 3.15 18.50 2.92
C VAL A 77 2.43 19.24 1.81
N LEU A 78 1.61 18.53 1.04
CA LEU A 78 0.80 19.10 -0.03
C LEU A 78 -0.42 19.80 0.55
N SER A 79 -0.59 21.07 0.20
CA SER A 79 -1.80 21.83 0.51
C SER A 79 -3.01 21.32 -0.28
N SER A 80 -4.22 21.76 0.09
CA SER A 80 -5.43 21.41 -0.66
C SER A 80 -5.37 21.87 -2.11
N ASP A 81 -4.77 23.03 -2.37
CA ASP A 81 -4.62 23.59 -3.71
C ASP A 81 -3.63 22.76 -4.54
N ASP A 82 -2.48 22.39 -3.96
CA ASP A 82 -1.51 21.52 -4.63
C ASP A 82 -2.14 20.19 -5.04
N ARG A 83 -2.93 19.59 -4.14
CA ARG A 83 -3.62 18.32 -4.39
C ARG A 83 -4.64 18.44 -5.53
N TYR A 84 -5.36 19.56 -5.61
CA TYR A 84 -6.30 19.82 -6.68
C TYR A 84 -5.60 19.97 -8.03
N GLU A 85 -4.53 20.77 -8.10
CA GLU A 85 -3.76 20.96 -9.33
C GLU A 85 -3.15 19.64 -9.84
N ILE A 86 -2.56 18.85 -8.94
CA ILE A 86 -2.00 17.54 -9.28
C ILE A 86 -3.10 16.58 -9.77
N PHE A 87 -4.28 16.59 -9.12
CA PHE A 87 -5.42 15.81 -9.57
C PHE A 87 -5.84 16.16 -11.00
N GLN A 88 -5.97 17.46 -11.32
CA GLN A 88 -6.34 17.91 -12.67
C GLN A 88 -5.30 17.49 -13.72
N LEU A 89 -4.01 17.58 -13.40
CA LEU A 89 -2.93 17.13 -14.29
C LEU A 89 -3.03 15.63 -14.60
N ILE A 90 -3.28 14.80 -13.57
CA ILE A 90 -3.41 13.36 -13.72
C ILE A 90 -4.68 13.00 -14.49
N ASP A 91 -5.82 13.59 -14.14
CA ASP A 91 -7.11 13.36 -14.81
C ASP A 91 -7.04 13.76 -16.29
N GLY A 92 -6.49 14.94 -16.58
CA GLY A 92 -6.26 15.42 -17.95
C GLY A 92 -5.34 14.50 -18.74
N TYR A 93 -4.24 14.04 -18.14
CA TYR A 93 -3.33 13.07 -18.76
C TYR A 93 -4.04 11.75 -19.10
N LEU A 94 -4.82 11.20 -18.15
CA LEU A 94 -5.53 9.94 -18.34
C LEU A 94 -6.58 10.05 -19.46
N LYS A 95 -7.37 11.12 -19.48
CA LYS A 95 -8.33 11.42 -20.57
C LYS A 95 -7.62 11.54 -21.92
N GLY A 96 -6.52 12.29 -21.96
CA GLY A 96 -5.72 12.46 -23.17
C GLY A 96 -5.04 11.19 -23.66
N ARG A 97 -4.69 10.25 -22.76
CA ARG A 97 -4.13 8.94 -23.10
C ARG A 97 -5.19 8.02 -23.70
N THR A 98 -6.39 7.99 -23.13
CA THR A 98 -7.51 7.19 -23.65
C THR A 98 -7.88 7.64 -25.06
N ASN A 99 -8.00 8.96 -25.27
CA ASN A 99 -8.35 9.52 -26.58
C ASN A 99 -7.29 9.24 -27.66
N ARG A 100 -5.99 9.23 -27.30
CA ARG A 100 -4.90 8.88 -28.23
C ARG A 100 -4.92 7.40 -28.63
N HIS A 101 -5.20 6.50 -27.68
CA HIS A 101 -5.33 5.07 -27.98
C HIS A 101 -6.52 4.76 -28.90
N ASP A 102 -7.61 5.52 -28.79
CA ASP A 102 -8.76 5.37 -29.68
C ASP A 102 -8.46 5.90 -31.08
N THR A 103 -7.74 7.02 -31.22
CA THR A 103 -7.29 7.51 -32.54
C THR A 103 -6.32 6.55 -33.21
N ASP A 104 -5.35 5.99 -32.48
CA ASP A 104 -4.38 5.04 -33.05
C ASP A 104 -5.05 3.72 -33.49
N LYS A 105 -6.04 3.23 -32.73
CA LYS A 105 -6.87 2.07 -33.14
C LYS A 105 -7.77 2.38 -34.34
N PHE A 106 -8.25 3.62 -34.46
CA PHE A 106 -9.13 4.04 -35.54
C PHE A 106 -8.35 4.18 -36.87
N TYR A 107 -7.20 4.87 -36.86
CA TYR A 107 -6.37 5.05 -38.04
C TYR A 107 -5.58 3.79 -38.43
N GLY A 108 -5.15 2.96 -37.46
CA GLY A 108 -4.55 1.65 -37.76
C GLY A 108 -5.48 0.65 -38.46
N LYS A 109 -6.81 0.90 -38.44
CA LYS A 109 -7.79 0.15 -39.24
C LYS A 109 -7.98 0.71 -40.66
N GLN A 110 -7.73 2.00 -40.88
CA GLN A 110 -7.90 2.63 -42.20
C GLN A 110 -6.74 2.30 -43.17
N GLU A 111 -5.56 1.91 -42.67
CA GLU A 111 -4.45 1.45 -43.51
C GLU A 111 -4.68 0.07 -44.18
N GLN A 112 -5.77 -0.63 -43.87
CA GLN A 112 -6.20 -1.85 -44.58
C GLN A 112 -7.23 -1.60 -45.69
N LEU A 113 -7.35 -0.38 -46.21
CA LEU A 113 -8.04 -0.14 -47.48
C LEU A 113 -7.16 -0.64 -48.63
N ASP A 114 -7.24 -1.95 -48.87
CA ASP A 114 -6.60 -2.69 -49.95
C ASP A 114 -7.10 -2.13 -51.29
N LEU A 115 -6.39 -1.12 -51.82
CA LEU A 115 -6.64 -0.51 -53.12
C LEU A 115 -6.21 -1.49 -54.21
N LYS A 116 -6.98 -2.56 -54.40
CA LYS A 116 -6.88 -3.40 -55.60
C LYS A 116 -7.52 -2.65 -56.76
N LEU A 117 -6.74 -1.75 -57.37
CA LEU A 117 -7.00 -1.31 -58.73
C LEU A 117 -6.86 -2.52 -59.66
N LYS A 118 -7.96 -2.88 -60.34
CA LYS A 118 -7.97 -3.74 -61.52
C LYS A 118 -8.10 -2.89 -62.77
#